data_AF-A0A6J3LPC9-F1
#
_entry.id   AF-A0A6J3LPC9-F1
#
_cell.length_a   1.000
_cell.length_b   1.000
_cell.length_c   1.000
_cell.angle_alpha   90.00
_cell.angle_beta   90.00
_cell.angle_gamma   90.00
#
_symmetry.space_group_name_H-M   'P 1'
#
loop_
_entity.id
_entity.type
_entity.pdbx_description
1 polymer ?
#
loop_
_entity_poly.entity_id
_entity_poly.type
_entity_poly.pdbx_seq_one_letter_code
_entity_poly.pdbx_strand_id
1 'polypeptide(L)'
;MADPLSIAASLLAISTAAIQSAKSLREAVKRYKGRDKTLGRLQDELDHLSKILESLTQTVATEESLLALLQGPIERCDQVCREFEAAMEGFSQKSKTGFRDWARMEFMRGDINEFIETIAGYKSTISVGLGTVTMQSSKISEGVLLKYTGMIKDTTYNLELHLQRIDDKITQPTTDRNAHAEIGIDLRDEREATKQCLQICEDLRSYFQNLSLGASSCLQDPPENVYEYQSFEAQTRMRQTIDEAQESFVQKSDHLSKRLASLLRGQASDSDRVKPIQDLKI
;
A
#
# COMPACT_ATOMS: atom_id res chain seq x y z
N MET A 1 -33.32 6.78 -5.10
CA MET A 1 -32.56 5.68 -5.73
C MET A 1 -31.64 6.34 -6.72
N ALA A 2 -30.32 6.26 -6.54
CA ALA A 2 -29.37 6.87 -7.47
C ALA A 2 -29.31 6.01 -8.75
N ASP A 3 -29.26 6.67 -9.91
CA ASP A 3 -29.18 5.96 -11.18
C ASP A 3 -27.82 5.24 -11.34
N PRO A 4 -27.79 4.00 -11.85
CA PRO A 4 -26.58 3.23 -12.18
C PRO A 4 -25.65 3.83 -13.25
N LEU A 5 -25.97 5.01 -13.77
CA LEU A 5 -25.06 5.78 -14.62
C LEU A 5 -24.44 6.94 -13.83
N SER A 6 -25.11 7.38 -12.76
CA SER A 6 -24.68 8.47 -11.90
C SER A 6 -23.57 8.02 -10.95
N ILE A 7 -23.57 6.77 -10.47
CA ILE A 7 -22.53 6.28 -9.55
C ILE A 7 -21.24 5.99 -10.33
N ALA A 8 -21.32 5.32 -11.48
CA ALA A 8 -20.20 5.06 -12.37
C ALA A 8 -19.54 6.36 -12.83
N ALA A 9 -20.33 7.36 -13.25
CA ALA A 9 -19.82 8.67 -13.63
C ALA A 9 -19.15 9.40 -12.45
N SER A 10 -19.74 9.33 -11.26
CA SER A 10 -19.17 9.91 -10.03
C SER A 10 -17.83 9.27 -9.69
N LEU A 11 -17.78 7.94 -9.66
CA LEU A 11 -16.56 7.20 -9.35
C LEU A 11 -15.45 7.44 -10.37
N LEU A 12 -15.80 7.54 -11.66
CA LEU A 12 -14.85 7.87 -12.72
C LEU A 12 -14.29 9.27 -12.54
N ALA A 13 -15.14 10.25 -12.21
CA ALA A 13 -14.72 11.62 -11.93
C ALA A 13 -13.78 11.69 -10.72
N ILE A 14 -14.14 11.03 -9.62
CA ILE A 14 -13.35 10.99 -8.38
C ILE A 14 -12.01 10.27 -8.61
N SER A 15 -12.02 9.13 -9.30
CA SER A 15 -10.80 8.40 -9.64
C SER A 15 -9.88 9.23 -10.53
N THR A 16 -10.45 9.96 -11.50
CA THR A 16 -9.68 10.89 -12.36
C THR A 16 -9.06 12.02 -11.54
N ALA A 17 -9.79 12.58 -10.59
CA ALA A 17 -9.27 13.60 -9.68
C ALA A 17 -8.09 13.05 -8.85
N ALA A 18 -8.25 11.86 -8.26
CA ALA A 18 -7.22 11.18 -7.48
C ALA A 18 -5.97 10.84 -8.30
N ILE A 19 -6.13 10.38 -9.56
CA ILE A 19 -5.01 10.17 -10.48
C ILE A 19 -4.25 11.48 -10.70
N GLN A 20 -4.97 12.57 -10.91
CA GLN A 20 -4.37 13.87 -11.18
C GLN A 20 -3.61 14.42 -9.95
N SER A 21 -4.18 14.31 -8.75
CA SER A 21 -3.51 14.76 -7.52
C SER A 21 -2.30 13.88 -7.17
N ALA A 22 -2.40 12.55 -7.30
CA ALA A 22 -1.27 11.65 -7.11
C ALA A 22 -0.12 11.96 -8.09
N LYS A 23 -0.44 12.22 -9.37
CA LYS A 23 0.56 12.63 -10.38
C LYS A 23 1.16 14.01 -10.10
N SER A 24 0.34 14.97 -9.70
CA SER A 24 0.81 16.33 -9.34
C SER A 24 1.79 16.25 -8.18
N LEU A 25 1.40 15.59 -7.10
CA LEU A 25 2.25 15.37 -5.96
C LEU A 25 3.52 14.59 -6.33
N ARG A 26 3.44 13.56 -7.19
CA ARG A 26 4.62 12.83 -7.66
C ARG A 26 5.61 13.77 -8.37
N GLU A 27 5.13 14.66 -9.24
CA GLU A 27 6.00 15.65 -9.91
C GLU A 27 6.53 16.71 -8.92
N ALA A 28 5.74 17.12 -7.92
CA ALA A 28 6.23 17.97 -6.84
C ALA A 28 7.38 17.28 -6.08
N VAL A 29 7.19 16.04 -5.64
CA VAL A 29 8.22 15.23 -4.94
C VAL A 29 9.43 14.96 -5.86
N LYS A 30 9.23 14.80 -7.18
CA LYS A 30 10.29 14.55 -8.17
C LYS A 30 11.33 15.66 -8.22
N ARG A 31 10.91 16.92 -8.03
CA ARG A 31 11.82 18.06 -7.90
C ARG A 31 12.82 17.89 -6.75
N TYR A 32 12.52 16.99 -5.81
CA TYR A 32 13.32 16.73 -4.61
C TYR A 32 14.00 15.32 -4.58
N LYS A 33 13.66 14.39 -5.51
CA LYS A 33 14.05 12.95 -5.47
C LYS A 33 15.54 12.68 -5.34
N GLY A 34 16.37 13.43 -6.07
CA GLY A 34 17.75 13.02 -6.41
C GLY A 34 18.72 12.87 -5.24
N ARG A 35 18.27 13.10 -3.99
CA ARG A 35 19.13 13.16 -2.80
C ARG A 35 18.55 12.46 -1.56
N ASP A 36 17.38 11.81 -1.65
CA ASP A 36 16.76 11.13 -0.50
C ASP A 36 15.95 9.86 -0.87
N LYS A 37 16.11 8.79 -0.07
CA LYS A 37 15.47 7.50 -0.30
C LYS A 37 13.99 7.47 0.09
N THR A 38 13.58 8.21 1.12
CA THR A 38 12.18 8.30 1.57
C THR A 38 11.33 9.02 0.55
N LEU A 39 11.82 10.12 -0.03
CA LEU A 39 11.14 10.79 -1.14
C LEU A 39 11.09 9.91 -2.40
N GLY A 40 12.11 9.06 -2.60
CA GLY A 40 12.08 8.00 -3.62
C GLY A 40 10.94 7.02 -3.39
N ARG A 41 10.82 6.48 -2.17
CA ARG A 41 9.73 5.57 -1.77
C ARG A 41 8.35 6.21 -1.97
N LEU A 42 8.18 7.47 -1.58
CA LEU A 42 6.92 8.18 -1.76
C LEU A 42 6.52 8.27 -3.24
N GLN A 43 7.47 8.54 -4.14
CA GLN A 43 7.15 8.57 -5.57
C GLN A 43 6.77 7.22 -6.14
N ASP A 44 7.49 6.17 -5.74
CA ASP A 44 7.19 4.82 -6.21
C ASP A 44 5.79 4.42 -5.72
N GLU A 45 5.44 4.81 -4.49
CA GLU A 45 4.11 4.60 -3.93
C GLU A 45 3.01 5.36 -4.68
N LEU A 46 3.22 6.64 -5.00
CA LEU A 46 2.30 7.46 -5.80
C LEU A 46 2.16 6.98 -7.25
N ASP A 47 3.24 6.44 -7.83
CA ASP A 47 3.22 5.84 -9.16
C ASP A 47 2.38 4.56 -9.19
N HIS A 48 2.55 3.70 -8.18
CA HIS A 48 1.73 2.50 -8.03
C HIS A 48 0.26 2.84 -7.78
N LEU A 49 -0.03 3.81 -6.90
CA LEU A 49 -1.39 4.30 -6.67
C LEU A 49 -2.04 4.79 -7.98
N SER A 50 -1.33 5.63 -8.74
CA SER A 50 -1.83 6.17 -10.01
C SER A 50 -2.19 5.05 -10.99
N LYS A 51 -1.34 4.03 -11.11
CA LYS A 51 -1.59 2.86 -11.98
C LYS A 51 -2.80 2.06 -11.55
N ILE A 52 -2.99 1.85 -10.24
CA ILE A 52 -4.14 1.12 -9.71
C ILE A 52 -5.44 1.89 -9.98
N LEU A 53 -5.44 3.20 -9.78
CA LEU A 53 -6.59 4.05 -10.10
C LEU A 53 -6.88 4.08 -11.61
N GLU A 54 -5.85 4.09 -12.47
CA GLU A 54 -6.04 3.97 -13.93
C GLU A 54 -6.70 2.63 -14.29
N SER A 55 -6.21 1.52 -13.73
CA SER A 55 -6.85 0.21 -13.90
C SER A 55 -8.29 0.20 -13.40
N LEU A 56 -8.57 0.88 -12.27
CA LEU A 56 -9.92 1.02 -11.74
C LEU A 56 -10.84 1.67 -12.76
N THR A 57 -10.43 2.80 -13.37
CA THR A 57 -11.24 3.54 -14.36
C THR A 57 -11.60 2.71 -15.60
N GLN A 58 -10.77 1.73 -15.97
CA GLN A 58 -11.06 0.80 -17.07
C GLN A 58 -12.12 -0.24 -16.72
N THR A 59 -12.32 -0.50 -15.41
CA THR A 59 -13.20 -1.53 -14.88
C THR A 59 -14.53 -0.99 -14.35
N VAL A 60 -14.69 0.34 -14.20
CA VAL A 60 -15.90 0.97 -13.64
C VAL A 60 -17.20 0.61 -14.37
N ALA A 61 -17.12 0.20 -15.64
CA ALA A 61 -18.30 -0.14 -16.44
C ALA A 61 -18.97 -1.48 -16.07
N THR A 62 -18.32 -2.37 -15.31
CA THR A 62 -18.79 -3.75 -15.14
C THR A 62 -19.44 -4.08 -13.79
N GLU A 63 -19.02 -3.47 -12.67
CA GLU A 63 -19.46 -3.87 -11.32
C GLU A 63 -19.62 -2.66 -10.37
N GLU A 64 -20.67 -1.87 -10.58
CA GLU A 64 -20.84 -0.55 -9.98
C GLU A 64 -21.06 -0.57 -8.46
N SER A 65 -21.79 -1.55 -7.91
CA SER A 65 -22.12 -1.59 -6.48
C SER A 65 -20.91 -1.90 -5.58
N LEU A 66 -19.98 -2.71 -6.07
CA LEU A 66 -18.74 -3.04 -5.36
C LEU A 66 -17.74 -1.90 -5.46
N LEU A 67 -17.69 -1.25 -6.61
CA LEU A 67 -16.81 -0.12 -6.85
C LEU A 67 -17.29 1.15 -6.13
N ALA A 68 -18.60 1.28 -5.89
CA ALA A 68 -19.15 2.34 -5.05
C ALA A 68 -18.61 2.31 -3.61
N LEU A 69 -18.27 1.13 -3.09
CA LEU A 69 -17.64 1.00 -1.77
C LEU A 69 -16.28 1.73 -1.70
N LEU A 70 -15.58 1.84 -2.84
CA LEU A 70 -14.28 2.51 -2.91
C LEU A 70 -14.36 4.03 -3.00
N GLN A 71 -15.56 4.61 -3.12
CA GLN A 71 -15.73 6.06 -3.29
C GLN A 71 -15.04 6.84 -2.16
N GLY A 72 -15.36 6.52 -0.90
CA GLY A 72 -14.79 7.20 0.28
C GLY A 72 -13.25 7.14 0.33
N PRO A 73 -12.62 5.96 0.22
CA PRO A 73 -11.16 5.84 0.16
C PRO A 73 -10.51 6.63 -0.98
N ILE A 74 -11.12 6.69 -2.18
CA ILE A 74 -10.54 7.39 -3.33
C ILE A 74 -10.68 8.91 -3.18
N GLU A 75 -11.84 9.41 -2.73
CA GLU A 75 -12.03 10.83 -2.40
C GLU A 75 -11.00 11.27 -1.37
N ARG A 76 -10.82 10.44 -0.34
CA ARG A 76 -9.85 10.73 0.71
C ARG A 76 -8.42 10.70 0.19
N CYS A 77 -8.09 9.73 -0.66
CA CYS A 77 -6.80 9.64 -1.32
C CYS A 77 -6.48 10.88 -2.17
N ASP A 78 -7.45 11.40 -2.92
CA ASP A 78 -7.32 12.66 -3.65
C ASP A 78 -7.02 13.82 -2.71
N GLN A 79 -7.81 13.95 -1.63
CA GLN A 79 -7.68 15.01 -0.65
C GLN A 79 -6.29 15.01 0.02
N VAL A 80 -5.85 13.87 0.56
CA VAL A 80 -4.56 13.77 1.27
C VAL A 80 -3.38 14.05 0.33
N CYS A 81 -3.49 13.70 -0.96
CA CYS A 81 -2.46 14.03 -1.95
C CYS A 81 -2.36 15.55 -2.19
N ARG A 82 -3.50 16.23 -2.39
CA ARG A 82 -3.53 17.68 -2.62
C ARG A 82 -3.03 18.48 -1.42
N GLU A 83 -3.44 18.08 -0.22
CA GLU A 83 -3.05 18.77 0.99
C GLU A 83 -1.58 18.58 1.33
N PHE A 84 -1.06 17.37 1.14
CA PHE A 84 0.37 17.13 1.31
C PHE A 84 1.20 17.92 0.30
N GLU A 85 0.75 18.01 -0.97
CA GLU A 85 1.37 18.86 -1.98
C GLU A 85 1.36 20.34 -1.57
N ALA A 86 0.21 20.87 -1.13
CA ALA A 86 0.09 22.25 -0.66
C ALA A 86 0.98 22.53 0.56
N ALA A 87 1.09 21.56 1.48
CA ALA A 87 1.97 21.66 2.64
C ALA A 87 3.45 21.66 2.20
N MET A 88 3.84 20.88 1.19
CA MET A 88 5.19 20.91 0.62
C MET A 88 5.50 22.27 -0.03
N GLU A 89 4.55 22.83 -0.79
CA GLU A 89 4.70 24.13 -1.43
C GLU A 89 4.83 25.25 -0.40
N GLY A 90 3.96 25.29 0.60
CA GLY A 90 4.00 26.27 1.68
C GLY A 90 5.30 26.20 2.50
N PHE A 91 5.81 24.98 2.72
CA PHE A 91 7.10 24.78 3.38
C PHE A 91 8.28 25.28 2.54
N SER A 92 8.23 25.06 1.23
CA SER A 92 9.28 25.50 0.30
C SER A 92 9.39 27.02 0.19
N GLN A 93 8.27 27.75 0.29
CA GLN A 93 8.26 29.22 0.22
C GLN A 93 8.76 29.88 1.52
N LYS A 94 8.54 29.24 2.68
CA LYS A 94 8.88 29.79 4.01
C LYS A 94 10.31 29.48 4.48
N SER A 95 10.94 28.41 3.97
CA SER A 95 12.26 27.97 4.43
C SER A 95 13.41 28.70 3.71
N LYS A 96 14.02 29.69 4.38
CA LYS A 96 15.23 30.40 3.89
C LYS A 96 16.45 29.50 3.69
N THR A 97 16.47 28.33 4.33
CA THR A 97 17.62 27.41 4.41
C THR A 97 17.67 26.36 3.32
N GLY A 98 16.61 26.20 2.52
CA GLY A 98 16.59 25.30 1.37
C GLY A 98 16.73 23.81 1.72
N PHE A 99 16.02 22.97 0.97
CA PHE A 99 16.25 21.55 0.68
C PHE A 99 16.53 20.51 1.80
N ARG A 100 17.11 20.84 2.96
CA ARG A 100 17.41 19.90 4.06
C ARG A 100 16.30 19.81 5.11
N ASP A 101 15.35 20.74 5.09
CA ASP A 101 14.35 20.86 6.15
C ASP A 101 13.07 20.04 5.90
N TRP A 102 12.91 19.38 4.74
CA TRP A 102 11.71 18.57 4.44
C TRP A 102 11.52 17.41 5.43
N ALA A 103 12.61 16.86 5.98
CA ALA A 103 12.55 15.80 6.98
C ALA A 103 11.97 16.28 8.33
N ARG A 104 11.82 17.61 8.51
CA ARG A 104 11.17 18.24 9.66
C ARG A 104 9.73 18.66 9.36
N MET A 105 9.27 18.44 8.12
CA MET A 105 7.90 18.72 7.75
C MET A 105 6.99 17.73 8.46
N GLU A 106 6.06 18.28 9.23
CA GLU A 106 5.04 17.52 9.94
C GLU A 106 3.74 17.62 9.12
N PHE A 107 3.12 16.48 8.86
CA PHE A 107 1.83 16.37 8.20
C PHE A 107 0.97 15.37 8.97
N MET A 108 -0.26 15.73 9.32
CA MET A 108 -1.15 14.88 10.13
C MET A 108 -0.51 14.40 11.44
N ARG A 109 0.22 15.31 12.11
CA ARG A 109 1.02 15.01 13.31
C ARG A 109 2.06 13.89 13.12
N GLY A 110 2.51 13.74 11.89
CA GLY A 110 3.33 12.65 11.42
C GLY A 110 4.47 13.10 10.54
N ASP A 111 5.45 12.21 10.37
CA ASP A 111 6.50 12.38 9.36
C ASP A 111 6.05 11.84 7.99
N ILE A 112 6.96 11.90 7.03
CA ILE A 112 6.68 11.46 5.66
C ILE A 112 6.53 9.94 5.55
N ASN A 113 7.14 9.16 6.45
CA ASN A 113 6.94 7.72 6.45
C ASN A 113 5.48 7.40 6.79
N GLU A 114 4.88 8.13 7.73
CA GLU A 114 3.47 7.95 8.09
C GLU A 114 2.52 8.38 6.96
N PHE A 115 2.89 9.42 6.20
CA PHE A 115 2.16 9.76 4.98
C PHE A 115 2.27 8.67 3.90
N ILE A 116 3.45 8.07 3.72
CA ILE A 116 3.63 6.92 2.81
C ILE A 116 2.76 5.74 3.26
N GLU A 117 2.69 5.47 4.57
CA GLU A 117 1.83 4.42 5.13
C GLU A 117 0.33 4.70 4.86
N THR A 118 -0.08 5.96 5.00
CA THR A 118 -1.44 6.42 4.69
C THR A 118 -1.80 6.14 3.23
N ILE A 119 -0.93 6.54 2.29
CA ILE A 119 -1.12 6.26 0.86
C ILE A 119 -1.12 4.75 0.58
N ALA A 120 -0.24 4.00 1.23
CA ALA A 120 -0.17 2.55 1.08
C ALA A 120 -1.44 1.84 1.57
N GLY A 121 -2.07 2.35 2.63
CA GLY A 121 -3.38 1.90 3.10
C GLY A 121 -4.45 2.05 2.02
N TYR A 122 -4.65 3.27 1.50
CA TYR A 122 -5.61 3.53 0.42
C TYR A 122 -5.32 2.69 -0.82
N LYS A 123 -4.07 2.65 -1.27
CA LYS A 123 -3.65 1.85 -2.42
C LYS A 123 -4.02 0.37 -2.25
N SER A 124 -3.77 -0.19 -1.07
CA SER A 124 -4.01 -1.61 -0.81
C SER A 124 -5.50 -1.93 -0.76
N THR A 125 -6.32 -1.06 -0.13
CA THR A 125 -7.78 -1.17 -0.16
C THR A 125 -8.35 -1.10 -1.58
N ILE A 126 -7.91 -0.14 -2.39
CA ILE A 126 -8.34 -0.03 -3.79
C ILE A 126 -7.91 -1.26 -4.60
N SER A 127 -6.69 -1.78 -4.35
CA SER A 127 -6.21 -3.01 -5.00
C SER A 127 -7.06 -4.23 -4.65
N VAL A 128 -7.49 -4.34 -3.39
CA VAL A 128 -8.39 -5.41 -2.95
C VAL A 128 -9.72 -5.33 -3.69
N GLY A 129 -10.33 -4.14 -3.77
CA GLY A 129 -11.59 -3.92 -4.51
C GLY A 129 -11.47 -4.21 -6.00
N LEU A 130 -10.43 -3.69 -6.66
CA LEU A 130 -10.15 -3.99 -8.06
C LEU A 130 -9.95 -5.49 -8.29
N GLY A 131 -9.25 -6.16 -7.37
CA GLY A 131 -9.05 -7.61 -7.40
C GLY A 131 -10.36 -8.38 -7.33
N THR A 132 -11.32 -7.97 -6.47
CA THR A 132 -12.64 -8.62 -6.37
C THR A 132 -13.37 -8.59 -7.71
N VAL A 133 -13.41 -7.43 -8.35
CA VAL A 133 -14.13 -7.24 -9.62
C VAL A 133 -13.46 -8.00 -10.76
N THR A 134 -12.13 -7.95 -10.83
CA THR A 134 -11.35 -8.71 -11.82
C THR A 134 -11.59 -10.21 -11.67
N MET A 135 -11.63 -10.69 -10.44
CA MET A 135 -11.85 -12.10 -10.10
C MET A 135 -13.26 -12.58 -10.49
N GLN A 136 -14.30 -11.77 -10.29
CA GLN A 136 -15.67 -12.12 -10.73
C GLN A 136 -15.77 -12.32 -12.24
N SER A 137 -15.00 -11.54 -13.00
CA SER A 137 -15.08 -11.53 -14.46
C SER A 137 -14.29 -12.67 -15.13
N SER A 138 -13.56 -13.50 -14.37
CA SER A 138 -12.60 -14.48 -14.92
C SER A 138 -12.67 -15.84 -14.23
N LYS A 139 -12.29 -16.92 -14.93
CA LYS A 139 -12.03 -18.23 -14.31
C LYS A 139 -10.76 -18.13 -13.45
N ILE A 140 -10.88 -18.38 -12.15
CA ILE A 140 -9.80 -18.19 -11.17
C ILE A 140 -9.20 -19.54 -10.79
N SER A 141 -7.87 -19.65 -10.81
CA SER A 141 -7.18 -20.81 -10.24
C SER A 141 -7.13 -20.75 -8.70
N GLU A 142 -7.07 -21.90 -8.05
CA GLU A 142 -6.95 -22.00 -6.59
C GLU A 142 -5.71 -21.25 -6.04
N GLY A 143 -4.61 -21.21 -6.79
CA GLY A 143 -3.42 -20.45 -6.38
C GLY A 143 -3.66 -18.93 -6.34
N VAL A 144 -4.42 -18.39 -7.30
CA VAL A 144 -4.79 -16.96 -7.32
C VAL A 144 -5.75 -16.64 -6.17
N LEU A 145 -6.64 -17.58 -5.84
CA LEU A 145 -7.59 -17.49 -4.73
C LEU A 145 -6.90 -17.31 -3.37
N LEU A 146 -5.92 -18.17 -3.09
CA LEU A 146 -5.14 -18.15 -1.84
C LEU A 146 -4.37 -16.84 -1.72
N LYS A 147 -3.73 -16.40 -2.81
CA LYS A 147 -2.98 -15.14 -2.84
C LYS A 147 -3.88 -13.94 -2.57
N TYR A 148 -5.05 -13.90 -3.19
CA TYR A 148 -6.00 -12.81 -2.98
C TYR A 148 -6.51 -12.75 -1.54
N THR A 149 -6.82 -13.92 -0.95
CA THR A 149 -7.19 -14.01 0.46
C THR A 149 -6.05 -13.55 1.38
N GLY A 150 -4.80 -13.85 1.03
CA GLY A 150 -3.62 -13.32 1.71
C GLY A 150 -3.55 -11.80 1.63
N MET A 151 -3.73 -11.22 0.44
CA MET A 151 -3.74 -9.77 0.24
C MET A 151 -4.80 -9.06 1.09
N ILE A 152 -6.01 -9.62 1.21
CA ILE A 152 -7.05 -9.07 2.09
C ILE A 152 -6.56 -9.06 3.54
N LYS A 153 -6.03 -10.19 4.04
CA LYS A 153 -5.54 -10.31 5.42
C LYS A 153 -4.41 -9.33 5.71
N ASP A 154 -3.43 -9.23 4.81
CA ASP A 154 -2.29 -8.31 4.96
C ASP A 154 -2.76 -6.86 4.96
N THR A 155 -3.71 -6.52 4.08
CA THR A 155 -4.30 -5.17 4.02
C THR A 155 -5.04 -4.83 5.31
N THR A 156 -5.90 -5.73 5.79
CA THR A 156 -6.62 -5.55 7.06
C THR A 156 -5.66 -5.34 8.23
N TYR A 157 -4.64 -6.19 8.37
CA TYR A 157 -3.65 -6.08 9.44
C TYR A 157 -2.89 -4.74 9.40
N ASN A 158 -2.46 -4.30 8.22
CA ASN A 158 -1.77 -3.01 8.08
C ASN A 158 -2.66 -1.83 8.41
N LEU A 159 -3.94 -1.87 8.01
CA LEU A 159 -4.92 -0.83 8.34
C LEU A 159 -5.25 -0.80 9.84
N GLU A 160 -5.32 -1.95 10.52
CA GLU A 160 -5.49 -2.02 11.97
C GLU A 160 -4.32 -1.35 12.71
N LEU A 161 -3.09 -1.65 12.30
CA LEU A 161 -1.89 -0.99 12.85
C LEU A 161 -1.90 0.51 12.61
N HIS A 162 -2.29 0.95 11.41
CA HIS A 162 -2.41 2.38 11.08
C HIS A 162 -3.47 3.06 11.93
N LEU A 163 -4.65 2.45 12.08
CA LEU A 163 -5.73 2.96 12.92
C LEU A 163 -5.30 3.12 14.37
N GLN A 164 -4.58 2.14 14.93
CA GLN A 164 -4.06 2.21 16.29
C GLN A 164 -3.11 3.41 16.45
N ARG A 165 -2.19 3.63 15.48
CA ARG A 165 -1.27 4.79 15.51
C ARG A 165 -2.01 6.12 15.44
N ILE A 166 -3.09 6.20 14.66
CA ILE A 166 -3.94 7.39 14.61
C ILE A 166 -4.62 7.62 15.96
N ASP A 167 -5.19 6.57 16.56
CA ASP A 167 -5.84 6.64 17.87
C ASP A 167 -4.88 7.08 18.98
N ASP A 168 -3.65 6.56 18.98
CA ASP A 168 -2.59 6.97 19.90
C ASP A 168 -2.26 8.48 19.74
N LYS A 169 -2.24 9.02 18.52
CA LYS A 169 -1.98 10.46 18.27
C LYS A 169 -3.15 11.36 18.63
N ILE A 170 -4.39 10.87 18.49
CA ILE A 170 -5.58 11.63 18.88
C ILE A 170 -5.65 11.77 20.41
N THR A 171 -5.25 10.72 21.14
CA THR A 171 -5.29 10.69 22.61
C THR A 171 -4.11 11.40 23.28
N GLN A 172 -2.99 11.59 22.56
CA GLN A 172 -1.83 12.32 23.07
C GLN A 172 -2.15 13.83 23.26
N PRO A 173 -1.87 14.40 24.45
CA PRO A 173 -2.01 15.84 24.68
C PRO A 173 -1.03 16.60 23.80
N THR A 174 -1.52 17.60 23.06
CA THR A 174 -0.66 18.49 22.26
C THR A 174 0.19 19.33 23.22
N THR A 175 1.43 18.91 23.46
CA THR A 175 2.40 19.74 24.16
C THR A 175 2.93 20.77 23.17
N ASP A 176 2.24 21.91 23.13
CA ASP A 176 2.74 23.21 22.69
C ASP A 176 3.68 23.18 21.45
N ARG A 177 3.10 23.03 20.25
CA ARG A 177 3.81 23.30 18.99
C ARG A 177 2.93 24.05 18.00
N ASN A 178 3.17 25.36 17.99
CA ASN A 178 3.01 26.33 16.91
C ASN A 178 1.70 26.31 16.09
N ALA A 179 0.98 27.43 16.20
CA ALA A 179 -0.12 27.89 15.37
C ALA A 179 0.27 28.08 13.87
N HIS A 180 0.69 27.01 13.20
CA HIS A 180 0.97 26.98 11.77
C HIS A 180 0.22 25.88 11.01
N ALA A 181 -0.63 25.11 11.68
CA ALA A 181 -1.51 24.14 11.03
C ALA A 181 -2.79 24.83 10.53
N GLU A 182 -2.69 25.58 9.45
CA GLU A 182 -3.88 26.17 8.79
C GLU A 182 -4.28 25.40 7.51
N ILE A 183 -3.59 24.30 7.18
CA ILE A 183 -3.87 23.48 5.98
C ILE A 183 -3.74 21.97 6.27
N GLY A 184 -4.09 21.52 7.49
CA GLY A 184 -3.92 20.12 7.88
C GLY A 184 -5.25 19.39 8.03
N ILE A 185 -5.51 18.38 7.20
CA ILE A 185 -6.43 17.26 7.45
C ILE A 185 -6.55 16.94 8.96
N ASP A 186 -7.80 16.80 9.43
CA ASP A 186 -8.09 16.31 10.77
C ASP A 186 -7.71 14.82 10.85
N LEU A 187 -6.93 14.46 11.87
CA LEU A 187 -6.66 13.06 12.23
C LEU A 187 -7.95 12.27 12.43
N ARG A 188 -9.07 12.93 12.80
CA ARG A 188 -10.38 12.28 12.87
C ARG A 188 -10.89 11.86 11.51
N ASP A 189 -10.74 12.70 10.48
CA ASP A 189 -11.17 12.33 9.13
C ASP A 189 -10.35 11.13 8.63
N GLU A 190 -9.05 11.09 8.94
CA GLU A 190 -8.19 9.99 8.57
C GLU A 190 -8.57 8.70 9.30
N ARG A 191 -8.90 8.83 10.58
CA ARG A 191 -9.42 7.72 11.38
C ARG A 191 -10.68 7.13 10.76
N GLU A 192 -11.65 7.97 10.41
CA GLU A 192 -12.90 7.50 9.81
C GLU A 192 -12.68 6.89 8.43
N ALA A 193 -11.79 7.46 7.61
CA ALA A 193 -11.42 6.88 6.32
C ALA A 193 -10.69 5.52 6.47
N THR A 194 -9.82 5.38 7.46
CA THR A 194 -9.13 4.11 7.78
C THR A 194 -10.13 3.04 8.21
N LYS A 195 -11.13 3.39 9.01
CA LYS A 195 -12.22 2.46 9.36
C LYS A 195 -13.08 2.08 8.16
N GLN A 196 -13.38 3.02 7.27
CA GLN A 196 -14.08 2.70 6.02
C GLN A 196 -13.26 1.70 5.20
N CYS A 197 -11.94 1.89 5.10
CA CYS A 197 -11.05 0.93 4.42
C CYS A 197 -11.11 -0.48 5.04
N LEU A 198 -11.15 -0.57 6.37
CA LEU A 198 -11.32 -1.85 7.07
C LEU A 198 -12.66 -2.51 6.76
N GLN A 199 -13.75 -1.75 6.84
CA GLN A 199 -15.09 -2.24 6.53
C GLN A 199 -15.17 -2.76 5.09
N ILE A 200 -14.57 -2.04 4.14
CA ILE A 200 -14.50 -2.48 2.74
C ILE A 200 -13.75 -3.81 2.62
N CYS A 201 -12.62 -3.99 3.29
CA CYS A 201 -11.90 -5.26 3.29
C CYS A 201 -12.76 -6.41 3.85
N GLU A 202 -13.58 -6.15 4.88
CA GLU A 202 -14.50 -7.14 5.44
C GLU A 202 -15.68 -7.47 4.50
N ASP A 203 -16.26 -6.44 3.89
CA ASP A 203 -17.38 -6.57 2.95
C ASP A 203 -16.94 -7.36 1.70
N LEU A 204 -15.79 -7.01 1.14
CA LEU A 204 -15.22 -7.69 -0.02
C LEU A 204 -14.83 -9.13 0.30
N ARG A 205 -14.29 -9.40 1.49
CA ARG A 205 -14.02 -10.76 1.96
C ARG A 205 -15.29 -11.60 2.04
N SER A 206 -16.34 -11.04 2.63
CA SER A 206 -17.63 -11.73 2.82
C SER A 206 -18.31 -12.00 1.49
N TYR A 207 -18.36 -10.99 0.61
CA TYR A 207 -18.83 -11.12 -0.76
C TYR A 207 -18.11 -12.27 -1.48
N PHE A 208 -16.78 -12.29 -1.35
CA PHE A 208 -15.94 -13.25 -2.05
C PHE A 208 -16.10 -14.69 -1.53
N GLN A 209 -16.26 -14.88 -0.21
CA GLN A 209 -16.55 -16.18 0.38
C GLN A 209 -17.88 -16.76 -0.12
N ASN A 210 -18.91 -15.92 -0.27
CA ASN A 210 -20.20 -16.32 -0.83
C ASN A 210 -20.08 -16.73 -2.31
N LEU A 211 -19.27 -16.01 -3.09
CA LEU A 211 -19.01 -16.33 -4.49
C LEU A 211 -18.26 -17.67 -4.65
N SER A 212 -17.25 -17.92 -3.80
CA SER A 212 -16.47 -19.17 -3.81
C SER A 212 -17.33 -20.40 -3.46
N LEU A 213 -18.26 -20.27 -2.51
CA LEU A 213 -19.19 -21.33 -2.14
C LEU A 213 -20.20 -21.62 -3.26
N GLY A 214 -20.62 -20.59 -4.01
CA GLY A 214 -21.49 -20.74 -5.19
C GLY A 214 -20.77 -21.37 -6.40
N ALA A 215 -19.51 -21.00 -6.65
CA ALA A 215 -18.72 -21.51 -7.78
C ALA A 215 -18.35 -23.00 -7.65
N SER A 216 -18.16 -23.50 -6.41
CA SER A 216 -17.99 -24.95 -6.16
C SER A 216 -19.21 -25.78 -6.57
N SER A 217 -20.37 -25.16 -6.75
CA SER A 217 -21.61 -25.84 -7.16
C SER A 217 -21.82 -25.88 -8.69
N CYS A 218 -20.92 -25.29 -9.48
CA CYS A 218 -21.01 -25.22 -10.96
C CYS A 218 -19.63 -25.43 -11.61
N LEU A 219 -19.05 -26.62 -11.47
CA LEU A 219 -17.87 -27.03 -12.25
C LEU A 219 -18.32 -27.81 -13.50
N GLN A 220 -18.21 -27.20 -14.68
CA GLN A 220 -18.03 -27.92 -15.96
C GLN A 220 -17.17 -27.13 -16.97
N ASP A 221 -16.05 -27.76 -17.32
CA ASP A 221 -15.10 -27.67 -18.46
C ASP A 221 -14.27 -26.41 -18.82
N PRO A 222 -13.02 -26.62 -19.33
CA PRO A 222 -12.05 -25.56 -19.63
C PRO A 222 -12.11 -25.09 -21.09
N PRO A 223 -11.57 -23.89 -21.39
CA PRO A 223 -10.73 -23.82 -22.59
C PRO A 223 -9.40 -23.07 -22.38
N GLU A 224 -8.50 -23.40 -23.30
CA GLU A 224 -7.08 -23.10 -23.41
C GLU A 224 -6.76 -21.62 -23.71
N ASN A 225 -5.79 -21.06 -23.00
CA ASN A 225 -4.94 -19.99 -23.54
C ASN A 225 -3.52 -20.09 -22.96
N VAL A 226 -2.62 -20.68 -23.75
CA VAL A 226 -1.29 -21.16 -23.32
C VAL A 226 -0.25 -20.02 -23.15
N TYR A 227 -0.52 -18.83 -23.70
CA TYR A 227 0.46 -17.74 -23.71
C TYR A 227 0.48 -16.89 -22.43
N GLU A 228 -0.65 -16.74 -21.75
CA GLU A 228 -0.75 -15.99 -20.50
C GLU A 228 -0.26 -16.83 -19.30
N TYR A 229 -0.47 -18.15 -19.39
CA TYR A 229 -0.04 -19.12 -18.38
C TYR A 229 1.50 -19.20 -18.23
N GLN A 230 2.26 -19.11 -19.33
CA GLN A 230 3.73 -19.18 -19.28
C GLN A 230 4.39 -17.92 -18.71
N SER A 231 3.83 -16.73 -18.99
CA SER A 231 4.32 -15.48 -18.38
C SER A 231 4.04 -15.45 -16.88
N PHE A 232 2.88 -16.00 -16.48
CA PHE A 232 2.46 -16.13 -15.09
C PHE A 232 3.30 -17.14 -14.28
N GLU A 233 3.65 -18.30 -14.85
CA GLU A 233 4.57 -19.24 -14.20
C GLU A 233 5.97 -18.66 -14.01
N ALA A 234 6.49 -17.94 -15.02
CA ALA A 234 7.80 -17.29 -14.92
C ALA A 234 7.84 -16.22 -13.82
N GLN A 235 6.79 -15.40 -13.69
CA GLN A 235 6.68 -14.39 -12.63
C GLN A 235 6.50 -15.01 -11.24
N THR A 236 5.78 -16.13 -11.13
CA THR A 236 5.56 -16.83 -9.86
C THR A 236 6.86 -17.47 -9.35
N ARG A 237 7.62 -18.13 -10.24
CA ARG A 237 8.94 -18.67 -9.91
C ARG A 237 9.90 -17.57 -9.49
N MET A 238 9.92 -16.44 -10.19
CA MET A 238 10.74 -15.28 -9.84
C MET A 238 10.44 -14.78 -8.41
N ARG A 239 9.15 -14.67 -8.05
CA ARG A 239 8.74 -14.18 -6.73
C ARG A 239 9.05 -15.17 -5.61
N GLN A 240 8.82 -16.47 -5.84
CA GLN A 240 9.22 -17.53 -4.90
C GLN A 240 10.73 -17.51 -4.64
N THR A 241 11.56 -17.36 -5.69
CA THR A 241 13.02 -17.28 -5.51
C THR A 241 13.46 -16.03 -4.73
N ILE A 242 12.70 -14.94 -4.82
CA ILE A 242 12.97 -13.72 -4.04
C ILE A 242 12.62 -13.95 -2.56
N ASP A 243 11.47 -14.55 -2.29
CA ASP A 243 11.02 -14.83 -0.92
C ASP A 243 11.99 -15.84 -0.23
N GLU A 244 12.40 -16.88 -0.95
CA GLU A 244 13.43 -17.84 -0.50
C GLU A 244 14.78 -17.15 -0.27
N ALA A 245 15.18 -16.23 -1.15
CA ALA A 245 16.42 -15.48 -0.97
C ALA A 245 16.35 -14.56 0.27
N GLN A 246 15.21 -13.90 0.51
CA GLN A 246 15.00 -13.07 1.70
C GLN A 246 15.05 -13.89 2.99
N GLU A 247 14.38 -15.05 3.02
CA GLU A 247 14.40 -15.93 4.18
C GLU A 247 15.82 -16.45 4.45
N SER A 248 16.55 -16.85 3.40
CA SER A 248 17.95 -17.28 3.52
C SER A 248 18.85 -16.17 4.06
N PHE A 249 18.60 -14.92 3.67
CA PHE A 249 19.38 -13.78 4.14
C PHE A 249 19.11 -13.49 5.62
N VAL A 250 17.84 -13.55 6.04
CA VAL A 250 17.46 -13.39 7.45
C VAL A 250 18.12 -14.48 8.31
N GLN A 251 18.08 -15.74 7.87
CA GLN A 251 18.72 -16.84 8.58
C GLN A 251 20.25 -16.66 8.69
N LYS A 252 20.92 -16.28 7.59
CA LYS A 252 22.36 -16.03 7.60
C LYS A 252 22.73 -14.82 8.47
N SER A 253 21.92 -13.76 8.46
CA SER A 253 22.11 -12.57 9.29
C SER A 253 21.98 -12.89 10.78
N ASP A 254 20.98 -13.69 11.16
CA ASP A 254 20.78 -14.13 12.54
C ASP A 254 21.91 -15.05 13.01
N HIS A 255 22.37 -15.98 12.15
CA HIS A 255 23.52 -16.83 12.44
C HIS A 255 24.82 -16.04 12.67
N LEU A 256 25.11 -15.05 11.80
CA LEU A 256 26.28 -14.18 11.96
C LEU A 256 26.19 -13.33 13.23
N SER A 257 25.00 -12.82 13.55
CA SER A 257 24.74 -12.06 14.78
C SER A 257 24.99 -12.90 16.04
N LYS A 258 24.52 -14.16 16.05
CA LYS A 258 24.77 -15.12 17.13
C LYS A 258 26.25 -15.45 17.29
N ARG A 259 27.00 -15.62 16.19
CA ARG A 259 28.45 -15.87 16.21
C ARG A 259 29.26 -14.66 16.71
N LEU A 260 28.91 -13.45 16.27
CA LEU A 260 29.52 -12.23 16.83
C LEU A 260 29.28 -12.14 18.34
N ALA A 261 28.07 -12.46 18.79
CA ALA A 261 27.72 -12.45 20.21
C ALA A 261 28.42 -13.55 21.04
N SER A 262 28.84 -14.68 20.43
CA SER A 262 29.61 -15.73 21.10
C SER A 262 31.12 -15.42 21.15
N LEU A 263 31.66 -14.79 20.09
CA LEU A 263 33.04 -14.30 20.04
C LEU A 263 33.27 -13.18 21.07
N LEU A 264 32.34 -12.24 21.18
CA LEU A 264 32.40 -11.16 22.18
C LEU A 264 32.30 -11.67 23.62
N ARG A 265 31.68 -12.84 23.84
CA ARG A 265 31.59 -13.50 25.15
C ARG A 265 32.78 -14.43 25.47
N GLY A 266 33.74 -14.57 24.56
CA GLY A 266 34.94 -15.39 24.78
C GLY A 266 34.68 -16.90 24.83
N GLN A 267 33.53 -17.38 24.33
CA GLN A 267 33.12 -18.80 24.35
C GLN A 267 33.34 -19.53 23.01
N ALA A 268 34.09 -18.95 22.08
CA ALA A 268 34.22 -19.47 20.72
C ALA A 268 35.16 -20.70 20.63
N SER A 269 34.72 -21.72 19.89
CA SER A 269 35.50 -22.93 19.57
C SER A 269 36.48 -22.66 18.42
N ASP A 270 37.57 -23.43 18.30
CA ASP A 270 38.60 -23.28 17.25
C ASP A 270 38.02 -23.39 15.81
N SER A 271 36.86 -24.06 15.67
CA SER A 271 36.09 -24.13 14.42
C SER A 271 35.49 -22.79 13.98
N ASP A 272 35.26 -21.85 14.91
CA ASP A 272 34.65 -20.54 14.60
C ASP A 272 35.66 -19.54 14.01
N ARG A 273 36.96 -19.80 14.17
CA ARG A 273 38.05 -18.92 13.74
C ARG A 273 38.53 -19.17 12.32
N VAL A 274 38.22 -20.33 11.74
CA VAL A 274 38.75 -20.75 10.43
C VAL A 274 37.62 -21.25 9.53
N LYS A 275 36.90 -20.33 8.87
CA LYS A 275 36.23 -20.53 7.57
C LYS A 275 35.59 -19.21 7.11
N PRO A 276 36.35 -18.32 6.43
CA PRO A 276 35.82 -17.00 6.07
C PRO A 276 35.01 -16.97 4.76
N ILE A 277 34.96 -18.06 3.96
CA ILE A 277 34.60 -17.95 2.53
C ILE A 277 33.52 -18.94 2.05
N GLN A 278 33.07 -19.92 2.85
CA GLN A 278 32.10 -20.91 2.36
C GLN A 278 30.63 -20.45 2.42
N ASP A 279 30.27 -19.48 3.26
CA ASP A 279 28.86 -19.10 3.47
C ASP A 279 28.36 -17.97 2.55
N LEU A 280 29.26 -17.38 1.76
CA LEU A 280 29.02 -16.24 0.84
C LEU A 280 28.80 -16.64 -0.63
N LYS A 281 28.76 -17.94 -0.96
CA LYS A 281 28.34 -18.35 -2.30
C LYS A 281 26.82 -18.18 -2.42
N ILE A 282 26.45 -17.27 -3.32
CA ILE A 282 25.12 -17.07 -3.89
C ILE A 282 24.84 -18.24 -4.83
#